data_AF-A0A3D3UMZ6-F1
#
_entry.id   AF-A0A3D3UMZ6-F1
#
_cell.length_a   1.000
_cell.length_b   1.000
_cell.length_c   1.000
_cell.angle_alpha   90.00
_cell.angle_beta   90.00
_cell.angle_gamma   90.00
#
_symmetry.space_group_name_H-M   'P 1'
#
loop_
_entity.id
_entity.type
_entity.pdbx_description
1 polymer ?
#
loop_
_entity_poly.entity_id
_entity_poly.type
_entity_poly.pdbx_seq_one_letter_code
_entity_poly.pdbx_strand_id
1 'polypeptide(L)'
;MANEIQVNYASGNTLYVVVRNGAGDVWYVAGKVFEAWGTGSRTANDYDIGLTDKSGSRYVGSFDVNIPAGRYCVQVFLQSGANPADGDTFIAGEEIVWSGSGRVTADKLLANKAVQDKSTGEIKYYDDDGQTVLLTQTPTDAEAVITRTPS
;
A
#
# COMPACT_ATOMS: atom_id res chain seq x y z
N MET A 1 -4.97 7.21 -10.21
CA MET A 1 -4.40 7.10 -8.85
C MET A 1 -5.44 7.66 -7.88
N ALA A 2 -5.68 6.98 -6.75
CA ALA A 2 -6.93 7.14 -5.97
C ALA A 2 -6.77 7.87 -4.62
N ASN A 3 -5.66 8.59 -4.39
CA ASN A 3 -5.46 9.40 -3.16
C ASN A 3 -5.51 8.55 -1.88
N GLU A 4 -4.76 7.46 -1.86
CA GLU A 4 -4.85 6.43 -0.81
C GLU A 4 -4.12 6.83 0.48
N ILE A 5 -3.18 7.78 0.38
CA ILE A 5 -2.48 8.38 1.51
C ILE A 5 -3.21 9.66 1.87
N GLN A 6 -3.70 9.76 3.12
CA GLN A 6 -4.46 10.92 3.56
C GLN A 6 -4.05 11.30 4.98
N VAL A 7 -3.77 12.57 5.20
CA VAL A 7 -3.34 13.09 6.49
C VAL A 7 -3.97 14.45 6.75
N ASN A 8 -4.26 14.73 8.02
CA ASN A 8 -4.77 16.02 8.44
C ASN A 8 -3.63 16.86 9.01
N TYR A 9 -3.46 18.07 8.49
CA TYR A 9 -2.47 19.04 8.96
C TYR A 9 -2.89 20.44 8.56
N ALA A 10 -2.41 21.48 9.24
CA ALA A 10 -2.75 22.87 8.90
C ALA A 10 -2.40 23.16 7.42
N SER A 11 -3.37 23.69 6.66
CA SER A 11 -3.17 24.03 5.24
C SER A 11 -2.10 25.10 5.03
N GLY A 12 -1.54 25.15 3.83
CA GLY A 12 -0.46 26.08 3.45
C GLY A 12 0.95 25.60 3.81
N ASN A 13 1.08 24.42 4.40
CA ASN A 13 2.36 23.75 4.62
C ASN A 13 2.71 22.83 3.44
N THR A 14 4.00 22.52 3.29
CA THR A 14 4.49 21.53 2.33
C THR A 14 4.77 20.23 3.06
N LEU A 15 4.07 19.16 2.67
CA LEU A 15 4.20 17.85 3.27
C LEU A 15 4.63 16.84 2.22
N TYR A 16 5.41 15.86 2.65
CA TYR A 16 5.75 14.69 1.85
C TYR A 16 5.65 13.42 2.69
N VAL A 17 5.65 12.29 2.02
CA VAL A 17 5.61 10.97 2.64
C VAL A 17 6.78 10.13 2.13
N VAL A 18 7.29 9.25 2.98
CA VAL A 18 8.16 8.14 2.57
C VAL A 18 7.45 6.83 2.88
N VAL A 19 7.68 5.82 2.03
CA VAL A 19 7.04 4.51 2.16
C VAL A 19 8.08 3.48 2.57
N ARG A 20 7.80 2.71 3.62
CA ARG A 20 8.67 1.62 4.09
C ARG A 20 8.00 0.26 3.98
N ASN A 21 8.78 -0.74 3.58
CA ASN A 21 8.34 -2.14 3.57
C ASN A 21 8.49 -2.78 4.98
N GLY A 22 8.09 -4.06 5.11
CA GLY A 22 8.21 -4.81 6.36
C GLY A 22 9.64 -5.07 6.84
N ALA A 23 10.65 -4.89 6.00
CA ALA A 23 12.07 -4.98 6.37
C ALA A 23 12.63 -3.64 6.89
N GLY A 24 11.86 -2.54 6.76
CA GLY A 24 12.30 -1.20 7.13
C GLY A 24 12.98 -0.43 6.00
N ASP A 25 13.17 -1.04 4.82
CA ASP A 25 13.69 -0.39 3.63
C ASP A 25 12.71 0.67 3.13
N VAL A 26 13.24 1.72 2.52
CA VAL A 26 12.48 2.86 1.99
C VAL A 26 12.35 2.76 0.47
N TRP A 27 11.20 3.20 -0.06
CA TRP A 27 10.96 3.27 -1.49
C TRP A 27 11.76 4.40 -2.14
N TYR A 28 12.71 4.04 -3.01
CA TYR A 28 13.41 5.00 -3.87
C TYR A 28 12.60 5.26 -5.14
N VAL A 29 12.06 6.47 -5.27
CA VAL A 29 11.08 6.82 -6.31
C VAL A 29 11.66 6.70 -7.71
N ALA A 30 12.84 7.29 -7.96
CA ALA A 30 13.43 7.28 -9.29
C ALA A 30 13.96 5.89 -9.70
N GLY A 31 14.46 5.11 -8.74
CA GLY A 31 14.98 3.76 -9.01
C GLY A 31 13.92 2.66 -8.92
N LYS A 32 12.73 2.97 -8.40
CA LYS A 32 11.59 2.05 -8.27
C LYS A 32 11.94 0.77 -7.52
N VAL A 33 12.65 0.91 -6.41
CA VAL A 33 13.14 -0.20 -5.60
C VAL A 33 13.07 0.16 -4.13
N PHE A 34 12.85 -0.85 -3.29
CA PHE A 34 13.06 -0.71 -1.85
C PHE A 34 14.53 -0.94 -1.52
N GLU A 35 15.10 -0.04 -0.75
CA GLU A 35 16.51 -0.10 -0.33
C GLU A 35 16.71 0.52 1.05
N ALA A 36 17.88 0.30 1.65
CA ALA A 36 18.23 0.92 2.92
C ALA A 36 18.29 2.45 2.78
N TRP A 37 17.85 3.18 3.81
CA TRP A 37 17.97 4.63 3.84
C TRP A 37 19.43 5.06 3.70
N GLY A 38 19.68 6.10 2.90
CA GLY A 38 21.04 6.58 2.63
C GLY A 38 21.81 5.82 1.55
N THR A 39 21.23 4.81 0.91
CA THR A 39 21.89 4.08 -0.18
C THR A 39 22.31 5.04 -1.29
N GLY A 40 23.58 4.99 -1.71
CA GLY A 40 24.09 5.88 -2.75
C GLY A 40 24.10 7.37 -2.38
N SER A 41 24.19 7.71 -1.09
CA SER A 41 24.12 9.09 -0.57
C SER A 41 22.78 9.79 -0.81
N ARG A 42 21.73 9.02 -1.07
CA ARG A 42 20.36 9.51 -1.18
C ARG A 42 19.83 10.03 0.15
N THR A 43 19.00 11.05 0.07
CA THR A 43 18.41 11.76 1.20
C THR A 43 16.89 11.66 1.14
N ALA A 44 16.18 12.28 2.08
CA ALA A 44 14.73 12.39 2.05
C ALA A 44 14.19 12.85 0.67
N ASN A 45 14.86 13.75 -0.03
CA ASN A 45 14.50 14.25 -1.37
C ASN A 45 14.59 13.21 -2.50
N ASP A 46 15.15 12.04 -2.24
CA ASP A 46 15.19 10.94 -3.20
C ASP A 46 14.06 9.93 -2.95
N TYR A 47 13.52 9.92 -1.73
CA TYR A 47 12.50 9.00 -1.26
C TYR A 47 11.12 9.64 -1.13
N ASP A 48 11.03 10.96 -1.31
CA ASP A 48 9.81 11.71 -1.05
C ASP A 48 8.74 11.48 -2.10
N ILE A 49 7.51 11.36 -1.62
CA ILE A 49 6.30 11.46 -2.43
C ILE A 49 5.54 12.67 -1.91
N GLY A 50 5.48 13.73 -2.72
CA GLY A 50 4.80 14.97 -2.33
C GLY A 50 3.29 14.78 -2.08
N LEU A 51 2.77 15.42 -1.03
CA LEU A 51 1.35 15.46 -0.75
C LEU A 51 0.72 16.76 -1.28
N THR A 52 -0.50 16.66 -1.80
CA THR A 52 -1.28 17.80 -2.27
C THR A 52 -2.22 18.30 -1.18
N ASP A 53 -2.12 19.59 -0.81
CA ASP A 53 -3.10 20.27 0.05
C ASP A 53 -4.44 20.39 -0.71
N LYS A 54 -5.50 19.86 -0.11
CA LYS A 54 -6.89 19.96 -0.61
C LYS A 54 -7.69 21.03 0.13
N SER A 55 -7.01 21.91 0.86
CA SER A 55 -7.59 22.86 1.81
C SER A 55 -8.33 22.16 2.95
N GLY A 56 -8.84 22.93 3.91
CA GLY A 56 -9.60 22.37 5.04
C GLY A 56 -8.76 21.44 5.93
N SER A 57 -7.44 21.69 5.98
CA SER A 57 -6.48 20.87 6.70
C SER A 57 -6.37 19.42 6.20
N ARG A 58 -6.65 19.15 4.92
CA ARG A 58 -6.57 17.81 4.32
C ARG A 58 -5.48 17.74 3.26
N TYR A 59 -4.56 16.81 3.43
CA TYR A 59 -3.53 16.48 2.44
C TYR A 59 -3.75 15.08 1.88
N VAL A 60 -3.50 14.93 0.58
CA VAL A 60 -3.63 13.64 -0.11
C VAL A 60 -2.42 13.33 -0.98
N GLY A 61 -2.06 12.06 -1.04
CA GLY A 61 -1.02 11.52 -1.90
C GLY A 61 -1.40 10.15 -2.44
N SER A 62 -0.66 9.68 -3.43
CA SER A 62 -0.87 8.36 -4.04
C SER A 62 0.37 7.51 -3.90
N PHE A 63 0.19 6.20 -3.79
CA PHE A 63 1.31 5.26 -3.93
C PHE A 63 1.89 5.34 -5.35
N ASP A 64 3.20 5.14 -5.48
CA ASP A 64 3.82 4.91 -6.78
C ASP A 64 3.27 3.60 -7.36
N VAL A 65 2.88 3.62 -8.65
CA VAL A 65 2.30 2.48 -9.37
C VAL A 65 3.25 1.27 -9.44
N ASN A 66 4.55 1.48 -9.25
CA ASN A 66 5.55 0.41 -9.28
C ASN A 66 5.76 -0.25 -7.92
N ILE A 67 5.12 0.24 -6.84
CA ILE A 67 5.15 -0.42 -5.54
C ILE A 67 4.33 -1.71 -5.64
N PRO A 68 4.94 -2.89 -5.42
CA PRO A 68 4.25 -4.17 -5.50
C PRO A 68 3.19 -4.31 -4.40
N ALA A 69 2.29 -5.28 -4.54
CA ALA A 69 1.32 -5.58 -3.49
C ALA A 69 2.04 -5.97 -2.19
N GLY A 70 1.55 -5.49 -1.05
CA GLY A 70 2.21 -5.71 0.23
C GLY A 70 1.65 -4.87 1.36
N ARG A 71 2.32 -4.93 2.52
CA ARG A 71 2.00 -4.13 3.71
C ARG A 71 3.13 -3.13 3.92
N TYR A 72 2.76 -1.86 4.08
CA TYR A 72 3.70 -0.75 4.11
C TYR A 72 3.40 0.19 5.27
N CYS A 73 4.45 0.79 5.82
CA CYS A 73 4.37 1.91 6.74
C CYS A 73 4.63 3.20 5.95
N VAL A 74 3.67 4.11 5.95
CA VAL A 74 3.81 5.45 5.39
C VAL A 74 4.13 6.43 6.50
N GLN A 75 5.16 7.25 6.30
CA GLN A 75 5.61 8.25 7.28
C GLN A 75 5.57 9.64 6.65
N VAL A 76 4.80 10.54 7.25
CA VAL A 76 4.57 11.91 6.75
C VAL A 76 5.45 12.91 7.50
N PHE A 77 6.06 13.81 6.75
CA PHE A 77 6.99 14.82 7.23
C PHE A 77 6.58 16.23 6.81
N LEU A 78 6.88 17.21 7.67
CA LEU A 78 6.78 18.64 7.40
C LEU A 78 8.10 19.12 6.79
N GLN A 79 8.05 19.59 5.56
CA GLN A 79 9.20 20.16 4.89
C GLN A 79 9.52 21.56 5.44
N SER A 80 10.67 21.73 6.09
CA SER A 80 11.08 23.02 6.67
C SER A 80 11.84 23.93 5.69
N GLY A 81 12.26 23.40 4.54
CA GLY A 81 13.11 24.11 3.56
C GLY A 81 12.59 24.04 2.13
N ALA A 82 13.46 24.34 1.16
CA ALA A 82 13.11 24.30 -0.27
C ALA A 82 12.93 22.88 -0.81
N ASN A 83 13.62 21.90 -0.22
CA ASN A 83 13.55 20.48 -0.57
C ASN A 83 13.36 19.64 0.71
N PRO A 84 12.74 18.44 0.61
CA PRO A 84 12.74 17.45 1.68
C PRO A 84 14.15 17.16 2.21
N ALA A 85 14.29 17.04 3.53
CA ALA A 85 15.56 16.81 4.19
C ALA A 85 15.42 15.83 5.37
N ASP A 86 16.51 15.11 5.68
CA ASP A 86 16.53 14.11 6.77
C ASP A 86 16.24 14.70 8.17
N GLY A 87 16.36 16.02 8.31
CA GLY A 87 16.03 16.77 9.53
C GLY A 87 14.60 17.31 9.60
N ASP A 88 13.76 17.03 8.59
CA ASP A 88 12.37 17.48 8.57
C ASP A 88 11.54 16.80 9.67
N THR A 89 10.46 17.46 10.09
CA THR A 89 9.69 17.04 11.27
C THR A 89 8.72 15.92 10.91
N PHE A 90 8.84 14.78 11.57
CA PHE A 90 7.83 13.72 11.50
C PHE A 90 6.50 14.20 12.11
N ILE A 91 5.40 14.08 11.37
CA ILE A 91 4.06 14.48 11.81
C ILE A 91 3.18 13.28 12.14
N ALA A 92 3.16 12.28 11.26
CA ALA A 92 2.23 11.18 11.36
C ALA A 92 2.75 9.94 10.63
N GLY A 93 2.30 8.76 11.08
CA GLY A 93 2.53 7.50 10.39
C GLY A 93 1.24 6.71 10.29
N GLU A 94 1.11 5.95 9.21
CA GLU A 94 -0.01 5.04 9.00
C GLU A 94 0.50 3.74 8.38
N GLU A 95 -0.22 2.65 8.64
CA GLU A 95 0.01 1.39 7.95
C GLU A 95 -1.04 1.17 6.86
N ILE A 96 -0.58 0.83 5.67
CA ILE A 96 -1.42 0.61 4.49
C ILE A 96 -1.14 -0.79 3.95
N VAL A 97 -2.21 -1.56 3.79
CA VAL A 97 -2.19 -2.78 2.96
C VAL A 97 -2.51 -2.36 1.54
N TRP A 98 -1.62 -2.67 0.61
CA TRP A 98 -1.64 -2.22 -0.78
C TRP A 98 -1.79 -3.42 -1.71
N SER A 99 -2.73 -3.35 -2.66
CA SER A 99 -2.97 -4.42 -3.64
C SER A 99 -2.07 -4.33 -4.88
N GLY A 100 -1.26 -3.27 -5.02
CA GLY A 100 -0.60 -2.91 -6.29
C GLY A 100 -1.38 -1.86 -7.09
N SER A 101 -2.68 -1.67 -6.81
CA SER A 101 -3.56 -0.74 -7.53
C SER A 101 -4.42 0.13 -6.62
N GLY A 102 -4.63 -0.28 -5.37
CA GLY A 102 -5.46 0.43 -4.39
C GLY A 102 -5.19 -0.01 -2.96
N ARG A 103 -5.61 0.82 -2.00
CA ARG A 103 -5.60 0.45 -0.58
C ARG A 103 -6.62 -0.67 -0.34
N VAL A 104 -6.20 -1.71 0.36
CA VAL A 104 -7.08 -2.77 0.85
C VAL A 104 -7.72 -2.30 2.16
N THR A 105 -9.05 -2.37 2.24
CA THR A 105 -9.82 -2.07 3.46
C THR A 105 -10.62 -3.28 3.89
N ALA A 106 -11.13 -3.27 5.13
CA ALA A 106 -12.01 -4.33 5.62
C ALA A 106 -13.24 -4.50 4.72
N ASP A 107 -13.84 -3.40 4.24
CA ASP A 107 -14.96 -3.46 3.31
C ASP A 107 -14.57 -4.13 2.00
N LYS A 108 -13.36 -3.90 1.47
CA LYS A 108 -12.89 -4.63 0.27
C LYS A 108 -12.75 -6.14 0.55
N LEU A 109 -12.20 -6.51 1.71
CA LEU A 109 -12.07 -7.92 2.10
C LEU A 109 -13.42 -8.59 2.36
N LEU A 110 -14.39 -7.87 2.94
CA LEU A 110 -15.73 -8.36 3.25
C LEU A 110 -16.65 -8.35 2.03
N ALA A 111 -16.40 -7.44 1.07
CA ALA A 111 -17.06 -7.38 -0.22
C ALA A 111 -16.53 -8.40 -1.22
N ASN A 112 -15.46 -9.16 -0.89
CA ASN A 112 -15.05 -10.34 -1.65
C ASN A 112 -16.22 -11.32 -1.73
N LYS A 113 -17.02 -11.14 -2.77
CA LYS A 113 -18.15 -11.98 -3.11
C LYS A 113 -17.54 -13.31 -3.56
N ALA A 114 -17.67 -14.34 -2.74
CA ALA A 114 -17.46 -15.69 -3.24
C ALA A 114 -18.66 -16.05 -4.13
N VAL A 115 -18.45 -16.10 -5.45
CA VAL A 115 -19.45 -16.65 -6.37
C VAL A 115 -19.06 -18.08 -6.67
N GLN A 116 -19.89 -19.02 -6.23
CA GLN A 116 -19.77 -20.40 -6.66
C GLN A 116 -20.54 -20.59 -7.97
N ASP A 117 -19.83 -21.00 -9.01
CA ASP A 117 -20.46 -21.55 -10.19
C ASP A 117 -20.95 -22.96 -9.85
N LYS A 118 -22.28 -23.14 -9.77
CA LYS A 118 -22.89 -24.42 -9.40
C LYS A 118 -22.71 -25.51 -10.46
N SER A 119 -22.36 -25.14 -11.70
CA SER A 119 -22.16 -26.09 -12.78
C SER A 119 -20.74 -26.65 -12.83
N THR A 120 -19.74 -25.86 -12.40
CA THR A 120 -18.33 -26.24 -12.40
C THR A 120 -17.74 -26.47 -11.01
N GLY A 121 -18.44 -26.04 -9.95
CA GLY A 121 -17.94 -26.07 -8.57
C GLY A 121 -16.92 -24.97 -8.26
N GLU A 122 -16.53 -24.16 -9.25
CA GLU A 122 -15.55 -23.08 -9.08
C GLU A 122 -16.05 -22.02 -8.10
N ILE A 123 -15.20 -21.62 -7.17
CA ILE A 123 -15.40 -20.48 -6.27
C ILE A 123 -14.47 -19.38 -6.74
N LYS A 124 -15.06 -18.29 -7.26
CA LYS A 124 -14.34 -17.09 -7.67
C LYS A 124 -14.42 -16.05 -6.57
N TYR A 125 -13.26 -15.58 -6.14
CA TYR A 125 -13.10 -14.47 -5.21
C TYR A 125 -12.78 -13.22 -6.04
N TYR A 126 -13.67 -12.24 -5.99
CA TYR A 126 -13.54 -10.99 -6.73
C TYR A 126 -12.88 -9.91 -5.87
N ASP A 127 -12.23 -8.96 -6.52
CA ASP A 127 -11.78 -7.68 -5.92
C ASP A 127 -12.98 -6.77 -5.60
N ASP A 128 -12.71 -5.61 -5.03
CA ASP A 128 -13.71 -4.62 -4.61
C ASP A 128 -14.53 -4.02 -5.76
N ASP A 129 -14.06 -4.15 -7.00
CA ASP A 129 -14.81 -3.78 -8.20
C ASP A 129 -15.92 -4.79 -8.58
N GLY A 130 -15.96 -5.95 -7.92
CA GLY A 130 -16.90 -7.04 -8.19
C GLY A 130 -16.73 -7.69 -9.57
N GLN A 131 -15.64 -7.39 -10.29
CA GLN A 131 -15.36 -7.81 -11.66
C GLN A 131 -14.01 -8.53 -11.80
N THR A 132 -12.97 -8.04 -11.15
CA THR A 132 -11.62 -8.60 -11.19
C THR A 132 -11.53 -9.83 -10.30
N VAL A 133 -11.19 -11.00 -10.86
CA VAL A 133 -11.02 -12.23 -10.06
C VAL A 133 -9.63 -12.28 -9.45
N LEU A 134 -9.55 -12.30 -8.12
CA LEU A 134 -8.30 -12.40 -7.36
C LEU A 134 -7.84 -13.86 -7.19
N LEU A 135 -8.79 -14.78 -7.00
CA LEU A 135 -8.52 -16.20 -6.79
C LEU A 135 -9.66 -17.03 -7.34
N THR A 136 -9.32 -18.12 -8.03
CA THR A 136 -10.28 -19.18 -8.37
C THR A 136 -9.88 -20.45 -7.64
N GLN A 137 -10.78 -21.00 -6.86
CA GLN A 137 -10.65 -22.34 -6.28
C GLN A 137 -11.60 -23.28 -7.01
N THR A 138 -11.14 -24.50 -7.30
CA THR A 138 -11.97 -25.55 -7.87
C THR A 138 -11.90 -26.75 -6.94
N PRO A 139 -12.66 -26.74 -5.83
CA PRO A 139 -12.71 -27.87 -4.93
C PRO A 139 -13.21 -29.10 -5.69
N THR A 140 -12.47 -30.20 -5.59
CA THR A 140 -12.91 -31.50 -6.11
C THR A 140 -13.28 -32.39 -4.94
N ASP A 141 -14.46 -33.00 -4.97
CA ASP A 141 -14.88 -34.05 -4.02
C ASP A 141 -14.16 -35.39 -4.28
N ALA A 142 -12.92 -35.35 -4.75
CA ALA A 142 -12.09 -36.54 -4.86
C ALA A 142 -11.60 -36.93 -3.46
N GLU A 143 -11.64 -38.23 -3.17
CA GLU A 143 -11.12 -38.77 -1.92
C GLU A 143 -9.61 -38.43 -1.80
N ALA A 144 -9.25 -37.61 -0.81
CA ALA A 144 -7.87 -37.22 -0.55
C ALA A 144 -7.34 -37.99 0.67
N VAL A 145 -6.30 -38.78 0.48
CA VAL A 145 -5.57 -39.41 1.59
C VAL A 145 -4.68 -38.36 2.24
N ILE A 146 -5.08 -37.88 3.43
CA ILE A 146 -4.24 -36.98 4.24
C ILE A 146 -3.40 -37.82 5.19
N THR A 147 -2.10 -37.97 4.89
CA THR A 147 -1.15 -38.62 5.80
C THR A 147 -0.61 -37.59 6.79
N ARG A 148 -0.93 -37.71 8.08
CA ARG A 148 -0.32 -36.90 9.14
C ARG A 148 0.89 -37.65 9.69
N THR A 149 2.09 -37.08 9.56
CA THR A 149 3.26 -37.54 10.31
C THR A 149 3.21 -36.90 11.70
N PRO A 150 2.99 -37.66 12.79
CA PRO A 150 3.10 -37.10 14.13
C PRO A 150 4.53 -36.65 14.40
N SER A 151 4.69 -35.46 14.99
CA SER A 151 5.95 -34.93 15.54
C SER A 151 6.26 -35.54 16.90
#